data_AF-A0A1B6KZ11-F1
#
_entry.id   AF-A0A1B6KZ11-F1
#
_cell.length_a   1.000
_cell.length_b   1.000
_cell.length_c   1.000
_cell.angle_alpha   90.00
_cell.angle_beta   90.00
_cell.angle_gamma   90.00
#
_symmetry.space_group_name_H-M   'P 1'
#
loop_
_entity.id
_entity.type
_entity.pdbx_description
1 polymer ?
#
loop_
_entity_poly.entity_id
_entity_poly.type
_entity_poly.pdbx_seq_one_letter_code
_entity_poly.pdbx_strand_id
1 'polypeptide(L)'
;IYHHMQVCNMKILESQTTEKDKTLDLSVDLSPMEIVQKLINNELEVSEIKINKRRTKRGACYFCYKLQTKYLRHLIKFHSKEPEVKHVISLNKGSKERHLAIQAIRRKGNFVYNKNILGYNKDLMIFNRSPDSKRKCKNFLPCEHCFGFFTKDYLFKHSYKCQFNTTSEEIKKQELKRMSEKKIKRDINHYSSSLLTCTDEEAESFVHFKSLLKNNKITALAKNDELIMRYGALLYEGKKGVKSAVRERIPQKMRSLARLVIRINIIDKNISNLSESLKPQHLKTIMKAALNLCSA
;
A
#
# COMPACT_ATOMS: atom_id res chain seq x y z
N ILE A 1 0.02 -3.98 -13.80
CA ILE A 1 0.91 -4.73 -12.87
C ILE A 1 0.64 -6.25 -12.94
N TYR A 2 -0.08 -6.73 -13.98
CA TYR A 2 -0.48 -8.13 -14.13
C TYR A 2 0.13 -8.85 -15.35
N HIS A 3 1.21 -8.33 -15.96
CA HIS A 3 1.62 -8.81 -17.29
C HIS A 3 3.05 -9.36 -17.43
N HIS A 4 3.69 -9.82 -16.35
CA HIS A 4 5.03 -10.42 -16.47
C HIS A 4 5.21 -11.75 -15.72
N MET A 5 4.19 -12.61 -15.76
CA MET A 5 4.32 -14.00 -15.33
C MET A 5 4.43 -14.91 -16.55
N GLN A 6 5.62 -14.98 -17.15
CA GLN A 6 6.00 -16.06 -18.06
C GLN A 6 7.20 -16.80 -17.49
N VAL A 7 6.87 -18.01 -17.00
CA VAL A 7 7.62 -19.27 -17.02
C VAL A 7 9.15 -19.17 -16.93
N CYS A 8 9.69 -19.51 -15.75
CA CYS A 8 11.03 -20.06 -15.65
C CYS A 8 10.92 -21.46 -15.04
N ASN A 9 10.73 -22.46 -15.92
CA ASN A 9 10.94 -23.86 -15.61
C ASN A 9 12.44 -24.10 -15.39
N MET A 10 12.84 -24.50 -14.19
CA MET A 10 14.12 -25.20 -13.99
C MET A 10 13.89 -26.51 -13.26
N LYS A 11 14.27 -27.58 -13.97
CA LYS A 11 14.31 -28.99 -13.58
C LYS A 11 14.68 -29.19 -12.11
N ILE A 12 13.77 -29.82 -11.38
CA ILE A 12 14.05 -30.45 -10.09
C ILE A 12 14.72 -31.79 -10.43
N LEU A 13 15.98 -31.94 -10.02
CA LEU A 13 16.66 -33.23 -10.01
C LEU A 13 16.05 -34.04 -8.86
N GLU A 14 15.45 -35.18 -9.18
CA GLU A 14 14.93 -36.12 -8.19
C GLU A 14 16.09 -36.74 -7.39
N SER A 15 16.08 -36.56 -6.08
CA SER A 15 16.83 -37.41 -5.15
C SER A 15 15.88 -37.87 -4.05
N GLN A 16 15.66 -39.19 -4.03
CA GLN A 16 14.85 -39.91 -3.06
C GLN A 16 15.47 -39.77 -1.65
N THR A 17 14.68 -39.31 -0.66
CA THR A 17 14.94 -39.60 0.75
C THR A 17 13.64 -39.72 1.55
N THR A 18 13.51 -40.93 2.11
CA THR A 18 12.66 -41.51 3.16
C THR A 18 11.78 -40.61 4.05
N GLU A 19 10.55 -41.09 4.27
CA GLU A 19 9.56 -40.64 5.25
C GLU A 19 10.08 -40.71 6.70
N LYS A 20 10.24 -39.54 7.33
CA LYS A 20 10.08 -39.28 8.79
C LYS A 20 10.28 -37.77 9.04
N ASP A 21 9.30 -37.13 9.67
CA ASP A 21 9.24 -35.70 10.07
C ASP A 21 9.49 -34.64 8.98
N LYS A 22 8.50 -34.42 8.10
CA LYS A 22 8.46 -33.24 7.20
C LYS A 22 8.05 -31.98 7.95
N THR A 23 8.90 -31.50 8.86
CA THR A 23 8.78 -30.12 9.37
C THR A 23 9.43 -29.16 8.36
N LEU A 24 8.62 -28.33 7.70
CA LEU A 24 9.12 -27.43 6.65
C LEU A 24 9.87 -26.23 7.26
N ASP A 25 11.20 -26.21 7.18
CA ASP A 25 11.98 -25.06 7.61
C ASP A 25 11.93 -23.93 6.55
N LEU A 26 11.11 -22.91 6.82
CA LEU A 26 11.08 -21.62 6.08
C LEU A 26 12.44 -20.89 6.00
N SER A 27 13.53 -21.45 6.53
CA SER A 27 14.86 -20.88 6.42
C SER A 27 15.55 -21.10 5.07
N VAL A 28 15.12 -22.08 4.26
CA VAL A 28 15.86 -22.52 3.05
C VAL A 28 15.04 -22.50 1.75
N ASP A 29 13.78 -22.95 1.72
CA ASP A 29 13.19 -23.38 0.42
C ASP A 29 12.07 -22.53 -0.20
N LEU A 30 11.29 -21.78 0.58
CA LEU A 30 10.12 -21.05 0.05
C LEU A 30 10.23 -19.54 0.22
N SER A 31 9.95 -18.82 -0.86
CA SER A 31 9.75 -17.39 -0.86
C SER A 31 8.50 -17.00 -0.07
N PRO A 32 8.51 -15.82 0.56
CA PRO A 32 7.34 -15.10 1.05
C PRO A 32 6.04 -15.25 0.27
N MET A 33 6.10 -15.17 -1.06
CA MET A 33 4.92 -15.27 -1.91
C MET A 33 4.47 -16.72 -2.10
N GLU A 34 5.39 -17.68 -2.12
CA GLU A 34 5.03 -19.11 -2.09
C GLU A 34 4.37 -19.49 -0.75
N ILE A 35 4.81 -18.90 0.36
CA ILE A 35 4.16 -19.10 1.67
C ILE A 35 2.74 -18.53 1.63
N VAL A 36 2.56 -17.31 1.14
CA VAL A 36 1.23 -16.70 1.00
C VAL A 36 0.35 -17.54 0.07
N GLN A 37 0.88 -18.01 -1.07
CA GLN A 37 0.12 -18.82 -2.02
C GLN A 37 -0.30 -20.17 -1.42
N LYS A 38 0.60 -20.83 -0.67
CA LYS A 38 0.27 -22.08 0.01
C LYS A 38 -0.74 -21.89 1.14
N LEU A 39 -0.66 -20.78 1.87
CA LEU A 39 -1.68 -20.42 2.86
C LEU A 39 -3.04 -20.15 2.20
N ILE A 40 -3.06 -19.49 1.04
CA ILE A 40 -4.28 -19.24 0.25
C ILE A 40 -4.90 -20.53 -0.24
N ASN A 41 -4.07 -21.45 -0.74
CA ASN A 41 -4.52 -22.72 -1.30
C ASN A 41 -4.85 -23.78 -0.22
N ASN A 42 -4.75 -23.44 1.07
CA ASN A 42 -4.84 -24.37 2.20
C ASN A 42 -3.84 -25.56 2.12
N GLU A 43 -2.70 -25.35 1.46
CA GLU A 43 -1.60 -26.32 1.35
C GLU A 43 -0.62 -26.24 2.53
N LEU A 44 -0.79 -25.26 3.42
CA LEU A 44 0.05 -25.02 4.60
C LEU A 44 -0.78 -24.42 5.73
N GLU A 45 -0.68 -24.96 6.95
CA GLU A 45 -1.35 -24.37 8.11
C GLU A 45 -0.48 -23.32 8.81
N VAL A 46 -1.13 -22.31 9.40
CA VAL A 46 -0.44 -21.24 10.15
C VAL A 46 0.34 -21.79 11.36
N SER A 47 -0.19 -22.85 11.99
CA SER A 47 0.40 -23.58 13.14
C SER A 47 1.76 -24.21 12.79
N GLU A 48 1.95 -24.60 11.53
CA GLU A 48 3.16 -25.23 11.01
C GLU A 48 4.28 -24.21 10.76
N ILE A 49 3.96 -22.90 10.81
CA ILE A 49 4.92 -21.82 10.55
C ILE A 49 5.67 -21.43 11.82
N LYS A 50 6.80 -22.09 12.09
CA LYS A 50 7.73 -21.69 13.17
C LYS A 50 8.56 -20.46 12.76
N ILE A 51 8.21 -19.28 13.31
CA ILE A 51 8.96 -18.03 13.12
C ILE A 51 10.15 -17.99 14.10
N ASN A 52 11.37 -18.25 13.62
CA ASN A 52 12.56 -18.04 14.44
C ASN A 52 12.73 -16.53 14.75
N LYS A 53 12.65 -16.13 16.02
CA LYS A 53 12.71 -14.72 16.49
C LYS A 53 14.00 -13.98 16.10
N ARG A 54 15.10 -14.70 15.77
CA ARG A 54 16.33 -14.12 15.21
C ARG A 54 16.15 -13.63 13.75
N ARG A 55 15.01 -13.90 13.10
CA ARG A 55 14.68 -13.57 11.70
C ARG A 55 14.24 -12.12 11.47
N THR A 56 14.09 -11.29 12.50
CA THR A 56 13.70 -9.86 12.40
C THR A 56 14.69 -8.98 11.61
N LYS A 57 15.84 -9.53 11.18
CA LYS A 57 16.82 -8.87 10.31
C LYS A 57 16.66 -9.19 8.81
N ARG A 58 15.70 -10.05 8.41
CA ARG A 58 15.45 -10.39 6.99
C ARG A 58 14.59 -9.32 6.31
N GLY A 59 14.90 -8.99 5.05
CA GLY A 59 14.05 -8.17 4.19
C GLY A 59 13.54 -8.98 3.00
N ALA A 60 12.27 -8.79 2.63
CA ALA A 60 11.71 -9.35 1.40
C ALA A 60 12.25 -8.60 0.19
N CYS A 61 12.82 -9.33 -0.77
CA CYS A 61 13.29 -8.74 -2.02
C CYS A 61 12.09 -8.30 -2.87
N TYR A 62 12.11 -7.08 -3.39
CA TYR A 62 11.05 -6.59 -4.27
C TYR A 62 11.01 -7.30 -5.64
N PHE A 63 12.15 -7.78 -6.13
CA PHE A 63 12.29 -8.31 -7.50
C PHE A 63 12.00 -9.80 -7.60
N CYS A 64 12.51 -10.60 -6.66
CA CYS A 64 12.30 -12.06 -6.65
C CYS A 64 11.44 -12.54 -5.49
N TYR A 65 10.94 -11.62 -4.66
CA TYR A 65 10.06 -11.91 -3.52
C TYR A 65 10.65 -12.84 -2.44
N LYS A 66 11.94 -13.18 -2.50
CA LYS A 66 12.63 -14.02 -1.49
C LYS A 66 13.03 -13.23 -0.23
N LEU A 67 13.01 -13.86 0.94
CA LEU A 67 13.59 -13.26 2.17
C LEU A 67 15.11 -13.32 2.14
N GLN A 68 15.75 -12.20 2.44
CA GLN A 68 17.19 -12.06 2.38
C GLN A 68 17.75 -11.42 3.65
N THR A 69 18.74 -12.07 4.25
CA THR A 69 19.52 -11.51 5.38
C THR A 69 20.58 -10.53 4.87
N LYS A 70 21.33 -10.93 3.83
CA LYS A 70 22.37 -10.11 3.18
C LYS A 70 21.81 -9.36 1.98
N TYR A 71 20.81 -8.50 2.24
CA TYR A 71 19.99 -7.84 1.21
C TYR A 71 20.79 -7.18 0.08
N LEU A 72 21.80 -6.36 0.40
CA LEU A 72 22.61 -5.68 -0.62
C LEU A 72 23.38 -6.66 -1.49
N ARG A 73 23.99 -7.69 -0.88
CA ARG A 73 24.73 -8.72 -1.62
C ARG A 73 23.81 -9.48 -2.58
N HIS A 74 22.59 -9.76 -2.12
CA HIS A 74 21.56 -10.39 -2.94
C HIS A 74 21.19 -9.50 -4.14
N LEU A 75 20.91 -8.20 -3.92
CA LEU A 75 20.59 -7.27 -5.01
C LEU A 75 21.70 -7.23 -6.07
N ILE A 76 22.96 -7.09 -5.65
CA ILE A 76 24.09 -7.01 -6.58
C ILE A 76 24.27 -8.33 -7.34
N LYS A 77 24.09 -9.48 -6.68
CA LYS A 77 24.34 -10.79 -7.32
C LYS A 77 23.25 -11.18 -8.33
N PHE A 78 21.98 -10.93 -7.99
CA PHE A 78 20.84 -11.46 -8.76
C PHE A 78 20.03 -10.40 -9.51
N HIS A 79 20.18 -9.13 -9.14
CA HIS A 79 19.37 -8.02 -9.66
C HIS A 79 20.23 -6.83 -10.11
N SER A 80 21.51 -7.05 -10.46
CA SER A 80 22.43 -5.98 -10.91
C SER A 80 21.96 -5.23 -12.16
N LYS A 81 21.10 -5.86 -12.97
CA LYS A 81 20.56 -5.27 -14.19
C LYS A 81 19.40 -4.30 -13.94
N GLU A 82 18.76 -4.38 -12.77
CA GLU A 82 17.62 -3.53 -12.41
C GLU A 82 18.05 -2.06 -12.24
N PRO A 83 17.28 -1.08 -12.74
CA PRO A 83 17.69 0.33 -12.72
C PRO A 83 17.90 0.86 -11.30
N GLU A 84 17.01 0.50 -10.36
CA GLU A 84 17.14 0.88 -8.95
C GLU A 84 18.44 0.31 -8.32
N VAL A 85 18.85 -0.89 -8.74
CA VAL A 85 20.07 -1.55 -8.24
C VAL A 85 21.33 -0.99 -8.91
N LYS A 86 21.28 -0.69 -10.22
CA LYS A 86 22.36 0.02 -10.93
C LYS A 86 22.65 1.36 -10.26
N HIS A 87 21.62 2.12 -9.89
CA HIS A 87 21.76 3.35 -9.12
C HIS A 87 22.44 3.11 -7.75
N VAL A 88 22.06 2.05 -7.03
CA VAL A 88 22.75 1.67 -5.78
C VAL A 88 24.23 1.31 -6.00
N ILE A 89 24.55 0.69 -7.14
CA ILE A 89 25.93 0.30 -7.49
C ILE A 89 26.77 1.54 -7.87
N SER A 90 26.18 2.53 -8.55
CA SER A 90 26.88 3.76 -8.93
C SER A 90 27.20 4.69 -7.76
N LEU A 91 26.49 4.56 -6.63
CA LEU A 91 26.74 5.36 -5.43
C LEU A 91 27.94 4.84 -4.62
N ASN A 92 28.68 5.77 -4.01
CA ASN A 92 29.87 5.47 -3.21
C ASN A 92 29.56 4.54 -2.03
N LYS A 93 30.45 3.56 -1.78
CA LYS A 93 30.30 2.65 -0.62
C LYS A 93 30.33 3.45 0.68
N GLY A 94 29.39 3.17 1.59
CA GLY A 94 29.27 3.86 2.87
C GLY A 94 28.54 5.21 2.83
N SER A 95 28.24 5.77 1.64
CA SER A 95 27.50 7.03 1.52
C SER A 95 26.07 6.93 2.08
N LYS A 96 25.58 8.06 2.57
CA LYS A 96 24.21 8.18 3.07
C LYS A 96 23.19 7.98 1.94
N GLU A 97 23.46 8.49 0.74
CA GLU A 97 22.57 8.26 -0.41
C GLU A 97 22.48 6.77 -0.72
N ARG A 98 23.61 6.05 -0.73
CA ARG A 98 23.61 4.61 -1.00
C ARG A 98 22.80 3.85 0.05
N HIS A 99 22.94 4.22 1.32
CA HIS A 99 22.15 3.62 2.38
C HIS A 99 20.64 3.85 2.20
N LEU A 100 20.24 5.06 1.79
CA LEU A 100 18.84 5.40 1.54
C LEU A 100 18.26 4.68 0.33
N ALA A 101 19.01 4.60 -0.77
CA ALA A 101 18.62 3.85 -1.96
C ALA A 101 18.41 2.36 -1.64
N ILE A 102 19.30 1.75 -0.84
CA ILE A 102 19.12 0.37 -0.38
C ILE A 102 17.89 0.22 0.52
N GLN A 103 17.66 1.18 1.43
CA GLN A 103 16.47 1.17 2.29
C GLN A 103 15.18 1.30 1.49
N ALA A 104 15.14 2.13 0.44
CA ALA A 104 13.97 2.29 -0.42
C ALA A 104 13.56 0.95 -1.03
N ILE A 105 14.50 0.27 -1.70
CA ILE A 105 14.26 -1.04 -2.33
C ILE A 105 13.81 -2.07 -1.28
N ARG A 106 14.44 -2.08 -0.09
CA ARG A 106 14.08 -3.00 0.99
C ARG A 106 12.68 -2.74 1.53
N ARG A 107 12.33 -1.48 1.79
CA ARG A 107 11.01 -1.13 2.34
C ARG A 107 9.90 -1.39 1.33
N LYS A 108 10.16 -1.16 0.03
CA LYS A 108 9.25 -1.52 -1.05
C LYS A 108 8.92 -3.01 -1.06
N GLY A 109 9.94 -3.88 -1.01
CA GLY A 109 9.75 -5.33 -0.94
C GLY A 109 9.05 -5.78 0.33
N ASN A 110 9.45 -5.25 1.49
CA ASN A 110 8.79 -5.51 2.77
C ASN A 110 7.32 -5.07 2.76
N PHE A 111 7.00 -3.96 2.10
CA PHE A 111 5.63 -3.47 2.01
C PHE A 111 4.73 -4.38 1.20
N VAL A 112 5.18 -4.82 0.03
CA VAL A 112 4.44 -5.79 -0.79
C VAL A 112 4.18 -7.07 0.01
N TYR A 113 5.23 -7.60 0.65
CA TYR A 113 5.08 -8.78 1.49
C TYR A 113 4.10 -8.56 2.64
N ASN A 114 4.28 -7.50 3.42
CA ASN A 114 3.46 -7.21 4.59
C ASN A 114 2.00 -6.97 4.22
N LYS A 115 1.74 -6.32 3.08
CA LYS A 115 0.39 -6.10 2.58
C LYS A 115 -0.32 -7.43 2.34
N ASN A 116 0.37 -8.36 1.66
CA ASN A 116 -0.19 -9.67 1.33
C ASN A 116 -0.38 -10.55 2.58
N ILE A 117 0.52 -10.47 3.57
CA ILE A 117 0.39 -11.29 4.80
C ILE A 117 -0.60 -10.72 5.83
N LEU A 118 -0.92 -9.42 5.74
CA LEU A 118 -1.75 -8.73 6.74
C LEU A 118 -3.14 -9.38 6.91
N GLY A 119 -3.70 -9.91 5.82
CA GLY A 119 -4.99 -10.61 5.81
C GLY A 119 -4.95 -12.03 6.37
N TYR A 120 -3.78 -12.66 6.42
CA TYR A 120 -3.63 -14.05 6.87
C TYR A 120 -3.03 -14.15 8.27
N ASN A 121 -1.89 -13.48 8.51
CA ASN A 121 -1.22 -13.53 9.80
C ASN A 121 -0.31 -12.32 10.06
N LYS A 122 -0.72 -11.49 11.03
CA LYS A 122 0.01 -10.28 11.46
C LYS A 122 1.36 -10.59 12.13
N ASP A 123 1.53 -11.77 12.71
CA ASP A 123 2.79 -12.16 13.37
C ASP A 123 3.92 -12.43 12.37
N LEU A 124 3.58 -12.68 11.10
CA LEU A 124 4.54 -12.90 10.02
C LEU A 124 5.06 -11.61 9.38
N MET A 125 4.54 -10.44 9.76
CA MET A 125 4.95 -9.15 9.20
C MET A 125 6.42 -8.81 9.52
N ILE A 126 7.11 -8.22 8.53
CA ILE A 126 8.46 -7.69 8.65
C ILE A 126 8.40 -6.22 9.10
N PHE A 127 8.81 -5.93 10.33
CA PHE A 127 8.87 -4.56 10.85
C PHE A 127 10.26 -3.95 10.74
N ASN A 128 10.33 -2.61 10.61
CA ASN A 128 11.59 -1.86 10.55
C ASN A 128 12.41 -1.93 11.85
N ARG A 129 11.72 -2.07 12.98
CA ARG A 129 12.28 -2.40 14.29
C ARG A 129 11.34 -3.44 14.89
N SER A 130 11.90 -4.54 15.41
CA SER A 130 11.07 -5.54 16.07
C SER A 130 10.30 -4.87 17.20
N PRO A 131 8.96 -4.89 17.20
CA PRO A 131 8.22 -4.43 18.35
C PRO A 131 8.52 -5.33 19.55
N ASP A 132 8.69 -4.73 20.74
CA ASP A 132 8.62 -5.48 22.00
C ASP A 132 7.29 -6.23 22.06
N SER A 133 7.20 -7.31 22.84
CA SER A 133 5.97 -8.14 22.97
C SER A 133 4.72 -7.30 23.23
N LYS A 134 4.81 -6.23 24.04
CA LYS A 134 3.72 -5.26 24.31
C LYS A 134 3.28 -4.41 23.11
N ARG A 135 4.14 -4.23 22.10
CA ARG A 135 3.89 -3.40 20.90
C ARG A 135 3.32 -4.21 19.74
N LYS A 136 3.32 -5.55 19.80
CA LYS A 136 2.75 -6.42 18.76
C LYS A 136 1.24 -6.24 18.56
N CYS A 137 0.51 -5.90 19.63
CA CYS A 137 -0.93 -5.62 19.55
C CYS A 137 -1.27 -4.23 19.00
N LYS A 138 -0.28 -3.40 18.63
CA LYS A 138 -0.56 -2.06 18.10
C LYS A 138 -0.86 -2.15 16.60
N ASN A 139 -1.84 -1.37 16.16
CA ASN A 139 -2.09 -1.18 14.74
C ASN A 139 -0.89 -0.48 14.07
N PHE A 140 -0.19 -1.20 13.19
CA PHE A 140 0.86 -0.65 12.34
C PHE A 140 0.28 -0.22 11.01
N LEU A 141 0.79 0.89 10.48
CA LEU A 141 0.42 1.45 9.19
C LEU A 141 1.69 1.83 8.40
N PRO A 142 1.68 1.68 7.07
CA PRO A 142 2.79 2.06 6.21
C PRO A 142 2.88 3.58 6.06
N CYS A 143 4.09 4.13 6.01
CA CYS A 143 4.32 5.50 5.58
C CYS A 143 4.24 5.60 4.05
N GLU A 144 3.52 6.60 3.55
CA GLU A 144 3.37 6.85 2.10
C GLU A 144 4.68 7.13 1.37
N HIS A 145 5.64 7.78 2.05
CA HIS A 145 6.87 8.21 1.41
C HIS A 145 7.92 7.11 1.34
N CYS A 146 7.97 6.24 2.34
CA CYS A 146 9.04 5.26 2.47
C CYS A 146 8.58 3.82 2.58
N PHE A 147 7.27 3.57 2.63
CA PHE A 147 6.65 2.25 2.79
C PHE A 147 7.05 1.48 4.05
N GLY A 148 7.70 2.15 5.00
CA GLY A 148 8.02 1.59 6.31
C GLY A 148 6.77 1.50 7.19
N PHE A 149 6.65 0.43 7.98
CA PHE A 149 5.55 0.27 8.93
C PHE A 149 5.87 0.92 10.28
N PHE A 150 4.94 1.74 10.78
CA PHE A 150 5.04 2.46 12.05
C PHE A 150 3.72 2.34 12.82
N THR A 151 3.76 2.56 14.13
CA THR A 151 2.52 2.59 14.91
C THR A 151 1.65 3.78 14.50
N LYS A 152 0.31 3.63 14.53
CA LYS A 152 -0.65 4.72 14.23
C LYS A 152 -0.36 6.04 14.98
N ASP A 153 0.20 5.96 16.18
CA ASP A 153 0.53 7.13 16.99
C ASP A 153 1.80 7.84 16.56
N TYR A 154 2.78 7.08 16.05
CA TYR A 154 4.08 7.62 15.65
C TYR A 154 4.13 8.01 14.18
N LEU A 155 3.26 7.43 13.34
CA LEU A 155 3.29 7.59 11.90
C LEU A 155 3.24 9.07 11.45
N PHE A 156 2.40 9.89 12.08
CA PHE A 156 2.34 11.33 11.82
C PHE A 156 3.71 11.99 12.03
N LYS A 157 4.36 11.76 13.18
CA LYS A 157 5.69 12.32 13.50
C LYS A 157 6.75 11.83 12.53
N HIS A 158 6.66 10.55 12.11
CA HIS A 158 7.55 10.01 11.11
C HIS A 158 7.35 10.67 9.74
N SER A 159 6.12 10.82 9.26
CA SER A 159 5.85 11.32 7.90
C SER A 159 6.48 12.68 7.64
N TYR A 160 6.39 13.61 8.61
CA TYR A 160 6.99 14.94 8.52
C TYR A 160 8.53 14.91 8.50
N LYS A 161 9.14 14.01 9.29
CA LYS A 161 10.61 13.84 9.38
C LYS A 161 11.15 12.75 8.46
N CYS A 162 10.31 12.22 7.56
CA CYS A 162 10.69 11.09 6.74
C CYS A 162 11.73 11.55 5.73
N GLN A 163 12.85 10.84 5.66
CA GLN A 163 13.94 11.18 4.73
C GLN A 163 13.55 10.99 3.25
N PHE A 164 12.44 10.30 3.00
CA PHE A 164 11.86 10.11 1.67
C PHE A 164 10.71 11.09 1.38
N ASN A 165 10.36 11.96 2.32
CA ASN A 165 9.35 12.98 2.10
C ASN A 165 9.97 14.16 1.35
N THR A 166 9.59 14.33 0.09
CA THR A 166 10.07 15.38 -0.81
C THR A 166 9.30 16.69 -0.68
N THR A 167 8.29 16.76 0.18
CA THR A 167 7.54 18.00 0.44
C THR A 167 8.44 19.04 1.09
N SER A 168 8.39 20.28 0.60
CA SER A 168 9.13 21.41 1.17
C SER A 168 8.77 21.66 2.64
N GLU A 169 9.76 22.03 3.45
CA GLU A 169 9.57 22.39 4.85
C GLU A 169 8.60 23.57 5.03
N GLU A 170 8.52 24.47 4.05
CA GLU A 170 7.55 25.58 4.06
C GLU A 170 6.12 25.07 4.00
N ILE A 171 5.84 24.13 3.10
CA ILE A 171 4.52 23.52 2.93
C ILE A 171 4.13 22.77 4.21
N LYS A 172 5.06 21.98 4.77
CA LYS A 172 4.85 21.28 6.04
C LYS A 172 4.49 22.24 7.18
N LYS A 173 5.20 23.37 7.30
CA LYS A 173 4.91 24.41 8.30
C LYS A 173 3.55 25.06 8.07
N GLN A 174 3.18 25.32 6.83
CA GLN A 174 1.87 25.90 6.50
C GLN A 174 0.73 24.95 6.87
N GLU A 175 0.87 23.64 6.59
CA GLU A 175 -0.14 22.65 6.99
C GLU A 175 -0.32 22.58 8.50
N LEU A 176 0.79 22.58 9.26
CA LEU A 176 0.77 22.57 10.72
C LEU A 176 0.09 23.83 11.31
N LYS A 177 0.13 24.96 10.60
CA LYS A 177 -0.60 26.19 10.98
C LYS A 177 -2.09 26.12 10.64
N ARG A 178 -2.45 25.47 9.53
CA ARG A 178 -3.83 25.43 9.01
C ARG A 178 -4.70 24.37 9.66
N MET A 179 -4.10 23.31 10.21
CA MET A 179 -4.85 22.16 10.74
C MET A 179 -4.35 21.75 12.12
N SER A 180 -5.27 21.32 12.98
CA SER A 180 -4.91 20.73 14.26
C SER A 180 -4.16 19.41 14.09
N GLU A 181 -3.24 19.11 15.01
CA GLU A 181 -2.48 17.85 15.01
C GLU A 181 -3.40 16.62 14.96
N LYS A 182 -4.54 16.67 15.68
CA LYS A 182 -5.55 15.59 15.66
C LYS A 182 -6.10 15.34 14.25
N LYS A 183 -6.37 16.41 13.49
CA LYS A 183 -6.88 16.31 12.12
C LYS A 183 -5.82 15.72 11.19
N ILE A 184 -4.59 16.24 11.24
CA ILE A 184 -3.49 15.76 10.38
C ILE A 184 -3.18 14.29 10.67
N LYS A 185 -3.08 13.91 11.96
CA LYS A 185 -2.88 12.51 12.37
C LYS A 185 -3.99 11.60 11.83
N ARG A 186 -5.24 12.05 11.87
CA ARG A 186 -6.38 11.29 11.33
C ARG A 186 -6.25 11.12 9.81
N ASP A 187 -5.88 12.16 9.09
CA ASP A 187 -5.78 12.13 7.62
C ASP A 187 -4.61 11.25 7.15
N ILE A 188 -3.44 11.35 7.79
CA ILE A 188 -2.29 10.46 7.50
C ILE A 188 -2.64 9.00 7.79
N ASN A 189 -3.25 8.71 8.95
CA ASN A 189 -3.64 7.33 9.28
C ASN A 189 -4.71 6.79 8.33
N HIS A 190 -5.63 7.63 7.87
CA HIS A 190 -6.64 7.24 6.89
C HIS A 190 -5.99 6.87 5.55
N TYR A 191 -5.14 7.75 5.01
CA TYR A 191 -4.42 7.49 3.77
C TYR A 191 -3.53 6.25 3.87
N SER A 192 -2.80 6.11 4.99
CA SER A 192 -1.92 4.97 5.22
C SER A 192 -2.67 3.64 5.36
N SER A 193 -3.90 3.67 5.90
CA SER A 193 -4.76 2.49 5.94
C SER A 193 -5.21 2.09 4.53
N SER A 194 -5.52 3.08 3.69
CA SER A 194 -5.88 2.84 2.29
C SER A 194 -4.78 2.17 1.46
N LEU A 195 -3.50 2.35 1.82
CA LEU A 195 -2.39 1.66 1.14
C LEU A 195 -2.43 0.13 1.35
N LEU A 196 -3.10 -0.33 2.41
CA LEU A 196 -3.20 -1.74 2.78
C LEU A 196 -4.41 -2.44 2.14
N THR A 197 -5.50 -1.73 1.86
CA THR A 197 -6.80 -2.32 1.51
C THR A 197 -7.05 -2.56 0.01
N CYS A 198 -6.00 -2.73 -0.81
CA CYS A 198 -6.20 -3.31 -2.15
C CYS A 198 -6.16 -4.84 -2.11
N THR A 199 -7.12 -5.46 -1.42
CA THR A 199 -7.45 -6.88 -1.55
C THR A 199 -8.91 -6.99 -1.94
N ASP A 200 -9.28 -8.08 -2.60
CA ASP A 200 -10.52 -8.32 -3.37
C ASP A 200 -11.87 -8.14 -2.62
N GLU A 201 -11.87 -7.63 -1.39
CA GLU A 201 -13.04 -7.13 -0.63
C GLU A 201 -13.73 -5.90 -1.28
N GLU A 202 -13.21 -5.41 -2.41
CA GLU A 202 -13.85 -4.38 -3.22
C GLU A 202 -15.27 -4.85 -3.65
N ALA A 203 -15.54 -6.15 -3.82
CA ALA A 203 -16.86 -6.62 -4.25
C ALA A 203 -18.01 -6.30 -3.27
N GLU A 204 -17.89 -6.57 -1.97
CA GLU A 204 -18.99 -6.38 -1.02
C GLU A 204 -19.26 -4.89 -0.71
N SER A 205 -18.19 -4.10 -0.59
CA SER A 205 -18.29 -2.65 -0.35
C SER A 205 -18.91 -1.94 -1.56
N PHE A 206 -18.55 -2.35 -2.79
CA PHE A 206 -19.13 -1.79 -4.01
C PHE A 206 -20.62 -2.15 -4.15
N VAL A 207 -21.03 -3.36 -3.76
CA VAL A 207 -22.45 -3.78 -3.77
C VAL A 207 -23.27 -2.93 -2.78
N HIS A 208 -22.76 -2.66 -1.59
CA HIS A 208 -23.42 -1.79 -0.61
C HIS A 208 -23.55 -0.33 -1.10
N PHE A 209 -22.54 0.20 -1.80
CA PHE A 209 -22.63 1.57 -2.34
C PHE A 209 -23.56 1.70 -3.55
N LYS A 210 -23.66 0.66 -4.39
CA LYS A 210 -24.63 0.62 -5.48
C LYS A 210 -26.07 0.77 -4.99
N SER A 211 -26.41 0.23 -3.80
CA SER A 211 -27.75 0.33 -3.22
C SER A 211 -28.03 1.65 -2.49
N LEU A 212 -27.02 2.27 -1.85
CA LEU A 212 -27.17 3.54 -1.11
C LEU A 212 -27.28 4.80 -1.98
N LEU A 213 -26.83 4.74 -3.24
CA LEU A 213 -26.87 5.87 -4.18
C LEU A 213 -28.21 5.89 -4.93
N LYS A 214 -29.12 6.82 -4.55
CA LYS A 214 -30.39 7.11 -5.27
C LYS A 214 -30.11 7.30 -6.77
N ASN A 215 -30.89 6.65 -7.64
CA ASN A 215 -30.68 6.68 -9.09
C ASN A 215 -30.94 8.09 -9.68
N ASN A 216 -29.89 8.75 -10.14
CA ASN A 216 -29.86 10.04 -10.82
C ASN A 216 -28.61 10.10 -11.72
N LYS A 217 -28.54 11.02 -12.68
CA LYS A 217 -27.38 11.12 -13.61
C LYS A 217 -26.02 11.23 -12.88
N ILE A 218 -25.99 11.97 -11.76
CA ILE A 218 -24.79 12.15 -10.92
C ILE A 218 -24.37 10.85 -10.24
N THR A 219 -25.32 10.05 -9.76
CA THR A 219 -25.04 8.78 -9.09
C THR A 219 -24.73 7.66 -10.07
N ALA A 220 -25.27 7.69 -11.29
CA ALA A 220 -24.86 6.79 -12.36
C ALA A 220 -23.37 7.00 -12.71
N LEU A 221 -22.95 8.26 -12.88
CA LEU A 221 -21.53 8.57 -13.11
C LEU A 221 -20.66 8.15 -11.92
N ALA A 222 -21.09 8.43 -10.69
CA ALA A 222 -20.35 8.00 -9.49
C ALA A 222 -20.18 6.49 -9.40
N LYS A 223 -21.17 5.70 -9.86
CA LYS A 223 -21.13 4.22 -9.87
C LYS A 223 -20.22 3.67 -10.97
N ASN A 224 -20.13 4.36 -12.10
CA ASN A 224 -19.37 3.93 -13.27
C ASN A 224 -17.90 4.39 -13.24
N ASP A 225 -17.58 5.41 -12.44
CA ASP A 225 -16.22 5.90 -12.25
C ASP A 225 -15.48 5.04 -11.21
N GLU A 226 -14.49 4.28 -11.68
CA GLU A 226 -13.68 3.35 -10.87
C GLU A 226 -13.01 4.05 -9.68
N LEU A 227 -12.48 5.25 -9.88
CA LEU A 227 -11.73 5.98 -8.85
C LEU A 227 -12.67 6.55 -7.78
N ILE A 228 -13.85 7.04 -8.17
CA ILE A 228 -14.88 7.51 -7.22
C ILE A 228 -15.40 6.35 -6.37
N MET A 229 -15.62 5.18 -6.98
CA MET A 229 -16.07 4.00 -6.24
C MET A 229 -15.01 3.52 -5.25
N ARG A 230 -13.74 3.44 -5.69
CA ARG A 230 -12.62 3.10 -4.81
C ARG A 230 -12.49 4.09 -3.64
N TYR A 231 -12.62 5.38 -3.92
CA TYR A 231 -12.65 6.41 -2.88
C TYR A 231 -13.78 6.18 -1.85
N GLY A 232 -14.97 5.82 -2.31
CA GLY A 232 -16.10 5.47 -1.44
C GLY A 232 -15.81 4.26 -0.54
N ALA A 233 -15.28 3.18 -1.10
CA ALA A 233 -14.89 1.97 -0.37
C ALA A 233 -13.86 2.27 0.72
N LEU A 234 -12.80 3.03 0.38
CA LEU A 234 -11.76 3.44 1.33
C LEU A 234 -12.30 4.26 2.50
N LEU A 235 -13.21 5.21 2.22
CA LEU A 235 -13.86 5.98 3.28
C LEU A 235 -14.74 5.11 4.18
N TYR A 236 -15.36 4.06 3.64
CA TYR A 236 -16.22 3.15 4.37
C TYR A 236 -15.45 2.29 5.35
N GLU A 237 -14.37 1.69 4.87
CA GLU A 237 -13.47 0.86 5.69
C GLU A 237 -12.92 1.64 6.88
N GLY A 238 -12.52 2.90 6.64
CA GLY A 238 -12.07 3.82 7.70
C GLY A 238 -13.16 4.23 8.71
N LYS A 239 -14.41 3.81 8.51
CA LYS A 239 -15.58 4.12 9.35
C LYS A 239 -16.32 2.88 9.86
N LYS A 240 -15.79 1.67 9.64
CA LYS A 240 -16.30 0.43 10.29
C LYS A 240 -16.35 0.66 11.82
N GLY A 241 -17.53 0.52 12.43
CA GLY A 241 -17.77 0.74 13.88
C GLY A 241 -18.21 2.16 14.31
N VAL A 242 -18.39 3.11 13.40
CA VAL A 242 -18.87 4.48 13.71
C VAL A 242 -20.38 4.61 13.47
N LYS A 243 -21.08 5.50 14.20
CA LYS A 243 -22.53 5.78 14.08
C LYS A 243 -23.00 5.94 12.61
N SER A 244 -24.19 5.43 12.30
CA SER A 244 -24.77 5.37 10.93
C SER A 244 -24.75 6.72 10.18
N ALA A 245 -25.07 7.82 10.87
CA ALA A 245 -25.12 9.17 10.32
C ALA A 245 -23.77 9.69 9.73
N VAL A 246 -22.63 9.07 10.07
CA VAL A 246 -21.33 9.40 9.46
C VAL A 246 -21.11 8.63 8.16
N ARG A 247 -21.62 7.38 8.07
CA ARG A 247 -21.59 6.57 6.84
C ARG A 247 -22.49 7.17 5.78
N GLU A 248 -23.61 7.74 6.20
CA GLU A 248 -24.55 8.48 5.35
C GLU A 248 -23.95 9.70 4.67
N ARG A 249 -22.75 10.18 5.03
CA ARG A 249 -22.05 11.31 4.36
C ARG A 249 -21.10 10.87 3.25
N ILE A 250 -20.76 9.59 3.18
CA ILE A 250 -19.85 9.03 2.17
C ILE A 250 -20.47 9.16 0.76
N PRO A 251 -21.74 8.79 0.55
CA PRO A 251 -22.40 9.00 -0.73
C PRO A 251 -22.41 10.47 -1.21
N GLN A 252 -22.47 11.45 -0.31
CA GLN A 252 -22.45 12.89 -0.62
C GLN A 252 -21.09 13.27 -1.18
N LYS A 253 -20.01 12.77 -0.57
CA LYS A 253 -18.64 13.02 -1.05
C LYS A 253 -18.42 12.40 -2.43
N MET A 254 -18.89 11.16 -2.64
CA MET A 254 -18.84 10.50 -3.95
C MET A 254 -19.65 11.29 -4.99
N ARG A 255 -20.87 11.75 -4.64
CA ARG A 255 -21.68 12.61 -5.51
C ARG A 255 -21.01 13.95 -5.82
N SER A 256 -20.29 14.55 -4.88
CA SER A 256 -19.54 15.79 -5.12
C SER A 256 -18.38 15.57 -6.10
N LEU A 257 -17.66 14.45 -6.01
CA LEU A 257 -16.66 14.08 -7.02
C LEU A 257 -17.29 13.85 -8.39
N ALA A 258 -18.44 13.17 -8.45
CA ALA A 258 -19.14 12.98 -9.72
C ALA A 258 -19.62 14.32 -10.32
N ARG A 259 -20.09 15.26 -9.51
CA ARG A 259 -20.41 16.63 -9.98
C ARG A 259 -19.18 17.35 -10.54
N LEU A 260 -18.03 17.17 -9.91
CA LEU A 260 -16.77 17.71 -10.40
C LEU A 260 -16.42 17.12 -11.77
N VAL A 261 -16.50 15.81 -11.95
CA VAL A 261 -16.27 15.15 -13.26
C VAL A 261 -17.23 15.67 -14.32
N ILE A 262 -18.53 15.81 -14.00
CA ILE A 262 -19.51 16.40 -14.93
C ILE A 262 -19.10 17.82 -15.33
N ARG A 263 -18.69 18.65 -14.36
CA ARG A 263 -18.29 20.03 -14.65
C ARG A 263 -17.00 20.10 -15.47
N ILE A 264 -16.06 19.18 -15.23
CA ILE A 264 -14.84 19.06 -16.03
C ILE A 264 -15.20 18.65 -17.46
N ASN A 265 -16.07 17.67 -17.64
CA ASN A 265 -16.52 17.21 -18.95
C ASN A 265 -17.23 18.31 -19.76
N ILE A 266 -17.96 19.21 -19.10
CA ILE A 266 -18.57 20.39 -19.75
C ILE A 266 -17.49 21.35 -20.29
N ILE A 267 -16.37 21.51 -19.58
CA ILE A 267 -15.28 22.42 -19.98
C ILE A 267 -14.37 21.76 -21.02
N ASP A 268 -14.11 20.46 -20.88
CA ASP A 268 -13.28 19.66 -21.77
C ASP A 268 -13.92 18.29 -21.98
N LYS A 269 -14.53 18.11 -23.17
CA LYS A 269 -15.26 16.89 -23.53
C LYS A 269 -14.38 15.65 -23.63
N ASN A 270 -13.06 15.81 -23.72
CA ASN A 270 -12.12 14.69 -23.80
C ASN A 270 -11.93 14.00 -22.45
N ILE A 271 -12.35 14.63 -21.35
CA ILE A 271 -12.19 14.09 -20.01
C ILE A 271 -13.52 13.50 -19.54
N SER A 272 -13.56 12.17 -19.42
CA SER A 272 -14.80 11.43 -19.11
C SER A 272 -14.89 10.91 -17.68
N ASN A 273 -13.75 10.79 -16.99
CA ASN A 273 -13.64 10.17 -15.67
C ASN A 273 -12.65 10.93 -14.77
N LEU A 274 -12.74 10.67 -13.47
CA LEU A 274 -11.94 11.35 -12.45
C LEU A 274 -10.45 11.05 -12.60
N SER A 275 -10.08 9.82 -12.93
CA SER A 275 -8.66 9.44 -13.10
C SER A 275 -7.98 10.25 -14.20
N GLU A 276 -8.63 10.38 -15.36
CA GLU A 276 -8.15 11.17 -16.49
C GLU A 276 -8.05 12.65 -16.15
N SER A 277 -9.03 13.17 -15.41
CA SER A 277 -9.03 14.57 -15.02
C SER A 277 -7.81 14.94 -14.18
N LEU A 278 -7.29 14.02 -13.35
CA LEU A 278 -6.18 14.27 -12.42
C LEU A 278 -4.80 14.28 -13.09
N LYS A 279 -4.70 14.12 -14.42
CA LYS A 279 -3.42 14.28 -15.14
C LYS A 279 -2.96 15.75 -15.09
N PRO A 280 -1.65 16.03 -14.93
CA PRO A 280 -1.13 17.39 -14.77
C PRO A 280 -1.57 18.37 -15.86
N GLN A 281 -1.71 17.88 -17.10
CA GLN A 281 -2.14 18.65 -18.26
C GLN A 281 -3.56 19.27 -18.14
N HIS A 282 -4.43 18.69 -17.30
CA HIS A 282 -5.81 19.14 -17.12
C HIS A 282 -6.00 19.97 -15.82
N LEU A 283 -4.92 20.31 -15.11
CA LEU A 283 -4.99 21.00 -13.81
C LEU A 283 -5.80 22.32 -13.88
N LYS A 284 -5.58 23.13 -14.93
CA LYS A 284 -6.32 24.38 -15.15
C LYS A 284 -7.82 24.14 -15.31
N THR A 285 -8.19 23.09 -16.07
CA THR A 285 -9.57 22.68 -16.31
C THR A 285 -10.25 22.25 -15.00
N ILE A 286 -9.56 21.47 -14.16
CA ILE A 286 -10.06 21.06 -12.84
C ILE A 286 -10.28 22.28 -11.94
N MET A 287 -9.32 23.19 -11.85
CA MET A 287 -9.43 24.38 -11.01
C MET A 287 -10.62 25.24 -11.43
N LYS A 288 -10.80 25.46 -12.73
CA LYS A 288 -11.96 26.19 -13.27
C LYS A 288 -13.28 25.47 -12.96
N ALA A 289 -13.32 24.15 -13.13
CA ALA A 289 -14.50 23.34 -12.80
C ALA A 289 -14.86 23.41 -11.31
N ALA A 290 -13.85 23.36 -10.43
CA ALA A 290 -14.05 23.47 -8.98
C ALA A 290 -14.55 24.85 -8.56
N LEU A 291 -13.98 25.93 -9.11
CA LEU A 291 -14.45 27.30 -8.87
C LEU A 291 -15.92 27.48 -9.30
N ASN A 292 -16.26 26.95 -10.47
CA ASN A 292 -17.62 26.97 -11.01
C ASN A 292 -18.65 26.17 -10.19
N LEU A 293 -18.19 25.25 -9.33
CA LEU A 293 -19.04 24.49 -8.42
C LEU A 293 -19.19 25.16 -7.05
N CYS A 294 -18.25 26.02 -6.66
CA CYS A 294 -18.32 26.79 -5.42
C CYS A 294 -19.13 28.09 -5.56
N SER A 295 -19.34 28.55 -6.79
CA SER A 295 -20.06 29.78 -7.15
C SER A 295 -21.53 29.54 -7.55
N ALA A 296 -22.00 28.29 -7.49
CA ALA A 296 -23.36 27.85 -7.78
C ALA A 296 -23.99 27.21 -6.54
#